data_AF-V6LVR6-F1
#
_entry.id   AF-V6LVR6-F1
#
_cell.length_a   1.000
_cell.length_b   1.000
_cell.length_c   1.000
_cell.angle_alpha   90.00
_cell.angle_beta   90.00
_cell.angle_gamma   90.00
#
_symmetry.space_group_name_H-M   'P 1'
#
loop_
_entity.id
_entity.type
_entity.pdbx_description
1 polymer ?
#
loop_
_entity_poly.entity_id
_entity_poly.type
_entity_poly.pdbx_seq_one_letter_code
_entity_poly.pdbx_strand_id
1 'polypeptide(L)'
;MEDVTFANAQVVVVATIASLEPGMMTMSLPPQCHYTVALAGAEVLRGALPAGPLKLIVVGDDKPATGKPVALCGNYIEEFFAFTCLSENVEQAKASM
;
A
#
# COMPACT_ATOMS: atom_id res chain seq x y z
N MET A 1 -13.64 2.42 11.18
CA MET A 1 -12.25 2.68 10.78
C MET A 1 -12.37 3.52 9.53
N GLU A 2 -11.88 4.77 9.54
CA GLU A 2 -11.97 5.63 8.36
C GLU A 2 -11.19 4.99 7.20
N ASP A 3 -11.72 5.08 5.98
CA ASP A 3 -11.01 4.67 4.79
C ASP A 3 -9.76 5.55 4.65
N VAL A 4 -8.60 4.90 4.59
CA VAL A 4 -7.36 5.60 4.28
C VAL A 4 -7.42 5.95 2.79
N THR A 5 -6.97 7.15 2.46
CA THR A 5 -6.93 7.71 1.12
C THR A 5 -5.61 8.45 0.96
N PHE A 6 -5.23 8.79 -0.27
CA PHE A 6 -4.03 9.59 -0.52
C PHE A 6 -4.05 10.95 0.19
N ALA A 7 -5.23 11.51 0.45
CA ALA A 7 -5.39 12.79 1.14
C ALA A 7 -5.12 12.71 2.66
N ASN A 8 -5.54 11.62 3.32
CA ASN A 8 -5.45 11.46 4.78
C ASN A 8 -4.37 10.47 5.25
N ALA A 9 -3.62 9.86 4.34
CA ALA A 9 -2.57 8.91 4.69
C ALA A 9 -1.36 9.59 5.36
N GLN A 10 -0.77 8.89 6.32
CA GLN A 10 0.44 9.28 7.03
C GLN A 10 1.68 9.09 6.17
N VAL A 11 1.71 8.01 5.37
CA VAL A 11 2.81 7.70 4.46
C VAL A 11 2.25 7.51 3.05
N VAL A 12 2.83 8.23 2.10
CA VAL A 12 2.55 8.09 0.67
C VAL A 12 3.86 7.92 -0.06
N VAL A 13 3.96 6.86 -0.86
CA VAL A 13 5.16 6.55 -1.64
C VAL A 13 4.80 6.18 -3.08
N VAL A 14 5.69 6.47 -4.00
CA VAL A 14 5.67 5.91 -5.36
C VAL A 14 6.80 4.91 -5.45
N ALA A 15 6.49 3.67 -5.79
CA ALA A 15 7.51 2.65 -5.92
C ALA A 15 7.07 1.59 -6.93
N THR A 16 8.05 0.84 -7.44
CA THR A 16 7.76 -0.37 -8.21
C THR A 16 7.66 -1.55 -7.26
N ILE A 17 6.54 -2.28 -7.31
CA ILE A 17 6.41 -3.54 -6.56
C ILE A 17 7.30 -4.59 -7.22
N ALA A 18 8.40 -4.95 -6.56
CA ALA A 18 9.37 -5.93 -7.05
C ALA A 18 8.90 -7.36 -6.79
N SER A 19 8.32 -7.63 -5.61
CA SER A 19 7.72 -8.92 -5.28
C SER A 19 6.51 -8.74 -4.35
N LEU A 20 5.59 -9.70 -4.45
CA LEU A 20 4.41 -9.84 -3.59
C LEU A 20 4.39 -11.25 -3.04
N GLU A 21 4.56 -11.38 -1.74
CA GLU A 21 4.39 -12.64 -1.04
C GLU A 21 3.00 -12.64 -0.37
N PRO A 22 2.09 -13.53 -0.77
CA PRO A 22 0.79 -13.64 -0.12
C PRO A 22 0.97 -14.11 1.32
N GLY A 23 0.33 -13.40 2.24
CA GLY A 23 0.27 -13.75 3.65
C GLY A 23 -1.10 -14.29 4.03
N MET A 24 -1.66 -13.73 5.11
CA MET A 24 -2.96 -14.13 5.63
C MET A 24 -4.09 -13.54 4.78
N MET A 25 -5.07 -14.38 4.44
CA MET A 25 -6.34 -13.95 3.87
C MET A 25 -7.39 -14.00 4.99
N THR A 26 -8.05 -12.88 5.25
CA THR A 26 -9.15 -12.85 6.21
C THR A 26 -10.47 -13.11 5.48
N MET A 27 -11.31 -13.97 6.04
CA MET A 27 -12.68 -14.22 5.52
C MET A 27 -13.68 -13.19 6.06
N SER A 28 -13.23 -11.95 6.25
CA SER A 28 -14.12 -10.83 6.59
C SER A 28 -15.01 -10.47 5.39
N LEU A 29 -16.08 -9.72 5.64
CA LEU A 29 -16.92 -9.14 4.59
C LEU A 29 -16.74 -7.62 4.63
N PRO A 30 -16.02 -7.00 3.67
CA PRO A 30 -15.34 -7.60 2.52
C PRO A 30 -14.03 -8.37 2.88
N PRO A 31 -13.59 -9.32 2.03
CA PRO A 31 -12.37 -10.08 2.25
C PRO A 31 -11.14 -9.17 2.15
N GLN A 32 -10.13 -9.43 2.99
CA GLN A 32 -8.86 -8.71 2.94
C GLN A 32 -7.70 -9.68 2.71
N CYS A 33 -6.89 -9.36 1.71
CA CYS A 33 -5.67 -10.08 1.39
C CYS A 33 -4.46 -9.29 1.89
N HIS A 34 -3.70 -9.89 2.80
CA HIS A 34 -2.47 -9.29 3.31
C HIS A 34 -1.29 -9.80 2.49
N TYR A 35 -0.50 -8.88 1.96
CA TYR A 35 0.72 -9.16 1.22
C TYR A 35 1.91 -8.56 1.93
N THR A 36 3.02 -9.28 1.94
CA THR A 36 4.34 -8.69 2.19
C THR A 36 4.89 -8.22 0.85
N VAL A 37 5.31 -6.95 0.78
CA VAL A 37 5.72 -6.32 -0.47
C VAL A 37 7.17 -5.87 -0.40
N ALA A 38 7.93 -6.17 -1.45
CA ALA A 38 9.24 -5.59 -1.66
C ALA A 38 9.12 -4.45 -2.67
N LEU A 39 9.55 -3.25 -2.27
CA LEU A 39 9.52 -2.06 -3.12
C LEU A 39 10.90 -1.78 -3.68
N ALA A 40 10.97 -1.45 -4.97
CA ALA A 40 12.18 -0.98 -5.65
C ALA A 40 11.98 0.47 -6.11
N GLY A 41 13.03 1.29 -5.96
CA GLY A 41 13.03 2.69 -6.39
C GLY A 41 11.96 3.55 -5.69
N ALA A 42 11.77 3.36 -4.38
CA ALA A 42 10.74 4.07 -3.64
C ALA A 42 11.05 5.57 -3.49
N GLU A 43 10.17 6.41 -4.03
CA GLU A 43 10.10 7.86 -3.82
C GLU A 43 9.05 8.15 -2.74
N VAL A 44 9.47 8.71 -1.60
CA VAL A 44 8.54 9.08 -0.52
C VAL A 44 7.98 10.47 -0.80
N LEU A 45 6.66 10.55 -0.96
CA LEU A 45 5.94 11.81 -1.19
C LEU A 45 5.47 12.45 0.12
N ARG A 46 5.11 11.63 1.11
CA ARG A 46 4.65 12.07 2.43
C ARG A 46 5.09 11.10 3.52
N GLY A 47 5.47 11.63 4.67
CA GLY A 47 5.85 10.85 5.85
C GLY A 47 7.24 10.22 5.71
N ALA A 48 7.44 9.09 6.39
CA ALA A 48 8.65 8.30 6.33
C ALA A 48 8.29 6.82 6.19
N LEU A 49 8.97 6.14 5.25
CA LEU A 49 8.80 4.71 5.06
C LEU A 49 9.44 3.96 6.26
N PRO A 50 8.70 3.07 6.95
CA PRO A 50 9.26 2.33 8.07
C PRO A 50 10.38 1.39 7.64
N ALA A 51 11.36 1.21 8.53
CA ALA A 51 12.36 0.16 8.38
C ALA A 51 11.72 -1.21 8.68
N GLY A 52 11.84 -2.17 7.76
CA GLY A 52 11.35 -3.53 7.95
C GLY A 52 10.46 -4.03 6.81
N PRO A 53 9.80 -5.18 6.99
CA PRO A 53 8.91 -5.75 5.97
C PRO A 53 7.67 -4.87 5.82
N LEU A 54 7.41 -4.42 4.59
CA LEU A 54 6.26 -3.60 4.26
C LEU A 54 5.05 -4.49 3.99
N LYS A 55 3.92 -4.16 4.60
CA LYS A 55 2.67 -4.87 4.40
C LYS A 55 1.75 -4.06 3.50
N LEU A 56 1.05 -4.74 2.60
CA LEU A 56 -0.02 -4.21 1.77
C LEU A 56 -1.28 -5.01 2.03
N ILE A 57 -2.34 -4.34 2.44
CA ILE A 57 -3.67 -4.90 2.63
C ILE A 57 -4.49 -4.48 1.41
N VAL A 58 -4.97 -5.47 0.67
CA VAL A 58 -5.88 -5.28 -0.45
C VAL A 58 -7.25 -5.76 -0.04
N VAL A 59 -8.25 -4.92 -0.19
CA VAL A 59 -9.65 -5.30 0.00
C VAL A 59 -10.17 -5.85 -1.33
N GLY A 60 -10.71 -7.06 -1.32
CA GLY A 60 -11.16 -7.78 -2.52
C GLY A 60 -10.11 -8.71 -3.12
N ASP A 61 -10.34 -9.12 -4.38
CA ASP A 61 -9.57 -10.16 -5.08
C ASP A 61 -8.51 -9.59 -6.05
N ASP A 62 -8.42 -8.27 -6.21
CA ASP A 62 -7.52 -7.62 -7.16
C ASP A 62 -6.06 -7.63 -6.69
N LYS A 63 -5.33 -8.69 -7.06
CA LYS A 63 -3.89 -8.77 -6.81
C LYS A 63 -3.15 -7.61 -7.52
N PRO A 64 -2.28 -6.86 -6.83
CA PRO A 64 -1.53 -5.78 -7.45
C PRO A 64 -0.57 -6.30 -8.54
N ALA A 65 -0.43 -5.53 -9.62
CA ALA A 65 0.56 -5.82 -10.65
C ALA A 65 1.99 -5.58 -10.12
N THR A 66 2.91 -6.49 -10.45
CA THR A 66 4.35 -6.32 -10.17
C THR A 66 5.06 -5.71 -11.37
N GLY A 67 6.20 -5.05 -11.14
CA GLY A 67 7.05 -4.52 -12.20
C GLY A 67 6.61 -3.19 -12.81
N LYS A 68 5.53 -2.57 -12.33
CA LYS A 68 5.11 -1.21 -12.71
C LYS A 68 5.20 -0.25 -11.52
N PRO A 69 5.50 1.03 -11.75
CA PRO A 69 5.43 2.05 -10.70
C PRO A 69 3.98 2.25 -10.28
N VAL A 70 3.75 2.22 -8.98
CA VAL A 70 2.44 2.44 -8.36
C VAL A 70 2.58 3.44 -7.22
N ALA A 71 1.51 4.18 -6.96
CA ALA A 71 1.40 5.00 -5.76
C ALA A 71 0.75 4.16 -4.66
N LEU A 72 1.36 4.14 -3.49
CA LEU A 72 0.94 3.40 -2.30
C LEU A 72 0.72 4.40 -1.17
N CYS A 73 -0.37 4.25 -0.44
CA CYS A 73 -0.61 5.02 0.77
C CYS A 73 -1.06 4.13 1.93
N GLY A 74 -0.62 4.50 3.13
CA GLY A 74 -0.76 3.66 4.31
C GLY A 74 -0.58 4.44 5.60
N ASN A 75 -1.02 3.79 6.68
CA ASN A 75 -1.00 4.32 8.03
C ASN A 75 -0.40 3.29 8.99
N TYR A 76 0.04 3.76 10.15
CA TYR A 76 0.31 2.87 11.28
C TYR A 76 -1.02 2.42 11.89
N ILE A 77 -1.24 1.11 11.89
CA ILE A 77 -2.38 0.45 12.52
C ILE A 77 -1.84 -0.22 13.78
N GLU A 78 -2.12 0.39 14.93
CA GLU A 78 -1.62 -0.04 16.23
C GLU A 78 -0.08 -0.13 16.26
N GLU A 79 0.48 -1.34 16.15
CA GLU A 79 1.92 -1.61 16.26
C GLU A 79 2.62 -1.85 14.91
N PHE A 80 1.89 -1.87 13.80
CA PHE A 80 2.47 -2.14 12.48
C PHE A 80 2.04 -1.13 11.43
N PHE A 81 2.91 -0.93 10.44
CA PHE A 81 2.58 -0.16 9.26
C PHE A 81 1.99 -1.05 8.17
N ALA A 82 0.92 -0.58 7.52
CA ALA A 82 0.38 -1.21 6.33
C ALA A 82 -0.06 -0.18 5.30
N PHE A 83 0.26 -0.44 4.04
CA PHE A 83 -0.41 0.18 2.91
C PHE A 83 -1.81 -0.41 2.79
N THR A 84 -2.80 0.45 2.66
CA THR A 84 -4.21 0.06 2.56
C THR A 84 -4.83 0.53 1.26
N CYS A 85 -4.11 1.35 0.50
CA CYS A 85 -4.58 1.86 -0.78
C CYS A 85 -3.43 1.93 -1.79
N LEU A 86 -3.78 1.68 -3.04
CA LEU A 86 -2.90 1.56 -4.18
C LEU A 86 -3.56 2.23 -5.39
N SER A 87 -2.76 2.93 -6.19
CA SER A 87 -3.15 3.45 -7.50
C SER A 87 -2.07 3.15 -8.52
N GLU A 88 -2.45 2.50 -9.63
CA GLU A 88 -1.59 2.34 -10.80
C GLU A 88 -1.43 3.65 -11.58
N ASN A 89 -2.35 4.61 -11.38
CA ASN A 89 -2.23 5.95 -11.94
C ASN A 89 -1.50 6.87 -10.95
N VAL A 90 -0.17 6.87 -11.05
CA VAL A 90 0.71 7.64 -10.17
C VAL A 90 0.42 9.14 -10.27
N GLU A 91 0.17 9.68 -11.46
CA GLU A 91 -0.10 11.11 -11.62
C GLU A 91 -1.40 11.54 -10.96
N GLN A 92 -2.46 10.75 -11.14
CA GLN A 92 -3.74 10.99 -10.48
C GLN A 92 -3.62 10.85 -8.95
N ALA A 93 -2.86 9.87 -8.47
CA ALA A 93 -2.61 9.71 -7.04
C ALA A 93 -1.87 10.92 -6.46
N LYS A 94 -0.85 11.43 -7.17
CA LYS A 94 -0.13 12.66 -6.79
C LYS A 94 -1.06 13.88 -6.76
N ALA A 95 -2.00 13.97 -7.69
CA ALA A 95 -2.98 15.06 -7.72
C ALA A 95 -4.05 14.98 -6.62
N SER A 96 -4.20 13.82 -5.96
CA SER A 96 -5.22 13.56 -4.92
C SER A 96 -4.68 13.68 -3.49
N MET A 97 -3.43 14.14 -3.32
CA MET A 97 -2.77 14.36 -2.02
C MET A 97 -2.98 15.78 -1.51
#